data_AF-A0A0L0T6P2-F1
#
_entry.id   AF-A0A0L0T6P2-F1
#
_cell.length_a   1.000
_cell.length_b   1.000
_cell.length_c   1.000
_cell.angle_alpha   90.00
_cell.angle_beta   90.00
_cell.angle_gamma   90.00
#
_symmetry.space_group_name_H-M   'P 1'
#
loop_
_entity.id
_entity.type
_entity.pdbx_description
1 polymer ?
#
loop_
_entity_poly.entity_id
_entity_poly.type
_entity_poly.pdbx_seq_one_letter_code
_entity_poly.pdbx_strand_id
1 'polypeptide(L)'
;MFSLCTPVIRAAASVRAAATAPAASRGLHFLVTLNDFTDKDALARRMATRPRTFDSGTMIGSYMMYKADSLDHVHELLKDDPYVQGRVWDYENATITPVRIARLGDTVLEATPKKE
;
A
#
# COMPACT_ATOMS: atom_id res chain seq x y z
N MET A 1 25.19 31.35 -70.84
CA MET A 1 24.79 32.00 -69.58
C MET A 1 24.32 30.90 -68.64
N PHE A 2 25.15 30.52 -67.67
CA PHE A 2 24.83 29.52 -66.65
C PHE A 2 23.92 30.16 -65.59
N SER A 3 22.75 29.57 -65.33
CA SER A 3 21.92 29.92 -64.18
C SER A 3 21.73 28.67 -63.34
N LEU A 4 22.60 28.55 -62.33
CA LEU A 4 22.53 27.52 -61.29
C LEU A 4 21.46 27.95 -60.28
N CYS A 5 20.33 27.24 -60.26
CA CYS A 5 19.33 27.39 -59.21
C CYS A 5 19.44 26.19 -58.26
N THR A 6 20.14 26.36 -57.15
CA THR A 6 20.31 25.35 -56.11
C THR A 6 19.07 25.38 -55.19
N PRO A 7 18.34 24.26 -54.98
CA PRO A 7 17.37 24.23 -53.90
C PRO A 7 18.09 24.05 -52.56
N VAL A 8 17.81 24.95 -51.62
CA VAL A 8 18.17 24.84 -50.22
C VAL A 8 17.44 23.63 -49.63
N ILE A 9 18.18 22.58 -49.30
CA ILE A 9 17.66 21.42 -48.55
C ILE A 9 17.51 21.85 -47.10
N ARG A 10 16.27 22.06 -46.65
CA ARG A 10 15.96 22.34 -45.25
C ARG A 10 15.95 21.03 -44.48
N ALA A 11 16.96 20.81 -43.63
CA ALA A 11 16.99 19.69 -42.70
C ALA A 11 15.86 19.84 -41.66
N ALA A 12 14.89 18.92 -41.68
CA ALA A 12 13.92 18.79 -40.60
C ALA A 12 14.60 18.06 -39.43
N ALA A 13 14.99 18.80 -38.39
CA ALA A 13 15.41 18.22 -37.13
C ALA A 13 14.21 17.52 -36.48
N SER A 14 14.16 16.19 -36.59
CA SER A 14 13.23 15.37 -35.83
C SER A 14 13.65 15.35 -34.37
N VAL A 15 13.10 16.25 -33.57
CA VAL A 15 13.19 16.17 -32.11
C VAL A 15 12.35 14.96 -31.68
N ARG A 16 13.02 13.85 -31.40
CA ARG A 16 12.37 12.69 -30.78
C ARG A 16 12.09 13.07 -29.32
N ALA A 17 10.87 13.53 -29.06
CA ALA A 17 10.39 13.68 -27.70
C ALA A 17 10.45 12.31 -27.02
N ALA A 18 11.31 12.17 -26.02
CA ALA A 18 11.27 11.04 -25.11
C ALA A 18 9.95 11.14 -24.34
N ALA A 19 8.96 10.34 -24.73
CA ALA A 19 7.76 10.17 -23.95
C ALA A 19 8.17 9.57 -22.60
N THR A 20 8.23 10.40 -21.57
CA THR A 20 8.28 9.94 -20.18
C THR A 20 6.96 9.21 -19.94
N ALA A 21 6.98 7.88 -19.99
CA ALA A 21 5.87 7.11 -19.46
C ALA A 21 5.64 7.60 -18.03
N PRO A 22 4.38 7.92 -17.63
CA PRO A 22 4.12 8.30 -16.26
C PRO A 22 4.62 7.14 -15.40
N ALA A 23 5.54 7.44 -14.48
CA ALA A 23 5.91 6.48 -13.47
C ALA A 23 4.60 6.11 -12.77
N ALA A 24 4.10 4.90 -13.03
CA ALA A 24 2.91 4.40 -12.37
C ALA A 24 3.08 4.69 -10.88
N SER A 25 2.14 5.43 -10.28
CA SER A 25 2.21 5.80 -8.88
C SER A 25 2.47 4.51 -8.11
N ARG A 26 3.69 4.38 -7.57
CA ARG A 26 4.00 3.24 -6.70
C ARG A 26 3.22 3.54 -5.45
N GLY A 27 2.00 3.01 -5.37
CA GLY A 27 1.07 3.21 -4.25
C GLY A 27 1.85 3.13 -2.94
N LEU A 28 1.58 4.09 -2.06
CA LEU A 28 2.25 4.23 -0.78
C LEU A 28 1.87 3.03 0.10
N HIS A 29 2.79 2.65 0.99
CA HIS A 29 2.51 1.63 2.00
C HIS A 29 2.23 2.32 3.33
N PHE A 30 1.27 1.79 4.09
CA PHE A 30 0.89 2.31 5.40
C PHE A 30 0.83 1.14 6.39
N LEU A 31 1.52 1.30 7.52
CA LEU A 31 1.34 0.43 8.67
C LEU A 31 0.22 1.02 9.53
N VAL A 32 -0.84 0.25 9.69
CA VAL A 32 -2.02 0.59 10.48
C VAL A 32 -2.01 -0.25 11.75
N THR A 33 -2.14 0.42 12.89
CA THR A 33 -2.30 -0.19 14.21
C THR A 33 -3.66 0.21 14.77
N LEU A 34 -4.48 -0.79 15.09
CA LEU A 34 -5.84 -0.63 15.60
C LEU A 34 -5.99 -1.47 16.86
N ASN A 35 -6.22 -0.82 17.99
CA ASN A 35 -6.54 -1.52 19.22
C ASN A 35 -8.03 -1.83 19.25
N ASP A 36 -8.39 -2.91 19.95
CA ASP A 36 -9.79 -3.10 20.31
C ASP A 36 -10.21 -2.02 21.30
N PHE A 37 -11.52 -1.78 21.37
CA PHE A 37 -12.06 -1.04 22.51
C PHE A 37 -11.69 -1.73 23.83
N THR A 38 -11.62 -0.94 24.90
CA THR A 38 -11.25 -1.41 26.24
C THR A 38 -12.45 -1.67 27.15
N ASP A 39 -13.67 -1.50 26.65
CA ASP A 39 -14.89 -1.79 27.39
C ASP A 39 -15.12 -3.31 27.54
N LYS A 40 -15.94 -3.68 28.53
CA LYS A 40 -16.22 -5.08 28.88
C LYS A 40 -16.80 -5.92 27.73
N ASP A 41 -17.42 -5.29 26.73
CA ASP A 41 -18.10 -5.97 25.64
C ASP A 41 -17.19 -6.09 24.39
N ALA A 42 -15.98 -5.52 24.40
CA ALA A 42 -15.06 -5.52 23.26
C ALA A 42 -14.66 -6.93 22.81
N LEU A 43 -14.29 -7.79 23.76
CA LEU A 43 -13.94 -9.18 23.47
C LEU A 43 -15.11 -9.92 22.80
N ALA A 44 -16.33 -9.71 23.29
CA ALA A 44 -17.53 -10.34 22.74
C ALA A 44 -17.79 -9.89 21.29
N ARG A 45 -17.63 -8.60 20.99
CA ARG A 45 -17.77 -8.06 19.62
C ARG A 45 -16.71 -8.64 18.68
N ARG A 46 -15.46 -8.74 19.14
CA ARG A 46 -14.40 -9.40 18.37
C ARG A 46 -14.76 -10.85 18.08
N MET A 47 -15.23 -11.57 19.10
CA MET A 47 -15.57 -12.98 19.02
C MET A 47 -16.73 -13.24 18.05
N ALA A 48 -17.70 -12.32 17.99
CA ALA A 48 -18.83 -12.39 17.07
C ALA A 48 -18.43 -12.09 15.61
N THR A 49 -17.44 -11.22 15.41
CA THR A 49 -16.99 -10.79 14.06
C THR A 49 -15.95 -11.75 13.47
N ARG A 50 -15.11 -12.38 14.32
CA ARG A 50 -14.01 -13.22 13.85
C ARG A 50 -14.47 -14.59 13.33
N PRO A 51 -13.80 -15.15 12.30
CA PRO A 51 -13.98 -16.55 11.94
C PRO A 51 -13.59 -17.50 13.08
N ARG A 52 -14.34 -18.61 13.24
CA ARG A 52 -14.17 -19.54 14.37
C ARG A 52 -12.86 -20.36 14.37
N THR A 53 -12.08 -20.31 13.30
CA THR A 53 -10.85 -21.11 13.14
C THR A 53 -9.61 -20.50 13.82
N PHE A 54 -9.71 -19.28 14.34
CA PHE A 54 -8.61 -18.63 15.05
C PHE A 54 -8.61 -19.01 16.54
N ASP A 55 -7.45 -19.36 17.07
CA ASP A 55 -7.27 -19.80 18.45
C ASP A 55 -7.67 -18.71 19.47
N SER A 56 -8.07 -19.12 20.67
CA SER A 56 -8.78 -18.29 21.66
C SER A 56 -7.88 -17.40 22.52
N GLY A 57 -6.70 -17.03 22.05
CA GLY A 57 -5.83 -16.11 22.76
C GLY A 57 -6.47 -14.72 22.96
N THR A 58 -6.06 -14.00 24.01
CA THR A 58 -6.52 -12.64 24.30
C THR A 58 -5.96 -11.65 23.28
N MET A 59 -6.62 -11.52 22.14
CA MET A 59 -6.30 -10.51 21.15
C MET A 59 -6.75 -9.13 21.65
N ILE A 60 -5.85 -8.14 21.62
CA ILE A 60 -6.11 -6.76 22.07
C ILE A 60 -6.13 -5.72 20.94
N GLY A 61 -5.90 -6.16 19.71
CA GLY A 61 -5.84 -5.28 18.54
C GLY A 61 -5.41 -6.03 17.28
N SER A 62 -5.06 -5.28 16.25
CA SER A 62 -4.60 -5.74 14.95
C SER A 62 -3.54 -4.80 14.39
N TYR A 63 -2.61 -5.36 13.63
CA TYR A 63 -1.63 -4.63 12.83
C TYR A 63 -1.79 -5.05 11.37
N MET A 64 -1.87 -4.07 10.47
CA MET A 64 -2.12 -4.33 9.06
C MET A 64 -1.23 -3.44 8.18
N MET A 65 -0.86 -3.95 7.02
CA MET A 65 -0.12 -3.20 6.01
C MET A 65 -1.05 -2.94 4.82
N TYR A 66 -1.32 -1.67 4.52
CA TYR A 66 -2.11 -1.27 3.37
C TYR A 66 -1.21 -0.74 2.26
N LYS A 67 -1.63 -0.97 1.02
CA LYS A 67 -1.12 -0.25 -0.14
C LYS A 67 -2.23 0.64 -0.66
N ALA A 68 -2.02 1.95 -0.64
CA ALA A 68 -3.02 2.94 -1.02
C ALA A 68 -2.35 4.17 -1.67
N ASP A 69 -3.12 4.95 -2.40
CA ASP A 69 -2.61 6.16 -3.07
C ASP A 69 -2.42 7.34 -2.11
N SER A 70 -3.18 7.37 -1.01
CA SER A 70 -3.17 8.43 0.00
C SER A 70 -3.60 7.90 1.38
N LEU A 71 -3.42 8.72 2.42
CA LEU A 71 -3.94 8.45 3.76
C LEU A 71 -5.47 8.37 3.77
N ASP A 72 -6.15 9.25 3.03
CA ASP A 72 -7.62 9.28 2.94
C ASP A 72 -8.18 7.97 2.37
N HIS A 73 -7.52 7.40 1.36
CA HIS A 73 -7.91 6.11 0.80
C HIS A 73 -7.76 4.97 1.83
N VAL A 74 -6.76 5.02 2.73
CA VAL A 74 -6.69 4.06 3.86
C VAL A 74 -7.89 4.22 4.79
N HIS A 75 -8.29 5.45 5.10
CA HIS A 75 -9.47 5.71 5.92
C HIS A 75 -10.76 5.21 5.27
N GLU A 76 -10.91 5.35 3.96
CA GLU A 76 -12.05 4.80 3.21
C GLU A 76 -12.09 3.27 3.33
N LEU A 77 -10.95 2.60 3.10
CA LEU A 77 -10.85 1.14 3.22
C LEU A 77 -11.16 0.64 4.64
N LEU A 78 -10.71 1.37 5.67
CA LEU A 78 -10.96 0.99 7.06
C LEU A 78 -12.41 1.19 7.49
N LYS A 79 -13.11 2.21 6.96
CA LYS A 79 -14.52 2.46 7.31
C LYS A 79 -15.40 1.27 6.94
N ASP A 80 -15.11 0.59 5.85
CA ASP A 80 -15.91 -0.56 5.40
C ASP A 80 -15.51 -1.89 6.10
N ASP A 81 -14.51 -1.89 6.99
CA ASP A 81 -14.06 -3.09 7.67
C ASP A 81 -15.10 -3.58 8.70
N PRO A 82 -15.45 -4.89 8.71
CA PRO A 82 -16.38 -5.46 9.69
C PRO A 82 -15.99 -5.18 11.15
N TYR A 83 -14.70 -5.06 11.46
CA TYR A 83 -14.22 -4.77 12.81
C TYR A 83 -14.43 -3.29 13.19
N VAL A 84 -14.45 -2.38 12.22
CA VAL A 84 -14.82 -0.98 12.46
C VAL A 84 -16.35 -0.87 12.59
N GLN A 85 -17.10 -1.43 11.65
CA GLN A 85 -18.56 -1.44 11.67
C GLN A 85 -19.13 -2.13 12.92
N GLY A 86 -18.52 -3.25 13.32
CA GLY A 86 -18.87 -4.00 14.53
C GLY A 86 -18.37 -3.40 15.83
N ARG A 87 -17.75 -2.20 15.81
CA ARG A 87 -17.15 -1.53 16.97
C ARG A 87 -16.17 -2.43 17.73
N VAL A 88 -15.42 -3.26 17.01
CA VAL A 88 -14.35 -4.07 17.59
C VAL A 88 -13.13 -3.19 17.81
N TRP A 89 -12.70 -2.48 16.76
CA TRP A 89 -11.56 -1.57 16.82
C TRP A 89 -11.97 -0.16 17.22
N ASP A 90 -11.16 0.46 18.08
CA ASP A 90 -11.22 1.89 18.37
C ASP A 90 -10.54 2.68 17.24
N TYR A 91 -11.29 2.85 16.15
CA TYR A 91 -10.83 3.51 14.93
C TYR A 91 -10.41 4.97 15.16
N GLU A 92 -11.02 5.67 16.12
CA GLU A 92 -10.68 7.07 16.41
C GLU A 92 -9.26 7.21 16.97
N ASN A 93 -8.77 6.17 17.64
CA ASN A 93 -7.41 6.09 18.19
C ASN A 93 -6.44 5.27 17.30
N ALA A 94 -6.80 5.01 16.04
CA ALA A 94 -5.95 4.28 15.11
C ALA A 94 -4.64 5.05 14.83
N THR A 95 -3.52 4.32 14.80
CA THR A 95 -2.23 4.87 14.34
C THR A 95 -1.96 4.42 12.92
N ILE A 96 -1.90 5.37 11.98
CA ILE A 96 -1.62 5.10 10.56
C ILE A 96 -0.31 5.80 10.19
N THR A 97 0.72 5.01 9.92
CA THR A 97 2.06 5.52 9.61
C THR A 97 2.45 5.15 8.18
N PRO A 98 2.78 6.13 7.31
CA PRO A 98 3.37 5.83 6.01
C PRO A 98 4.71 5.12 6.19
N VAL A 99 4.91 4.02 5.47
CA VAL A 99 6.15 3.24 5.52
C VAL A 99 6.77 3.11 4.14
N ARG A 100 8.10 3.11 4.09
CA ARG A 100 8.84 2.72 2.90
C ARG A 100 9.34 1.30 3.09
N ILE A 101 8.85 0.39 2.25
CA ILE A 101 9.32 -0.99 2.27
C ILE A 101 10.73 -1.03 1.70
N ALA A 102 11.67 -1.53 2.50
CA ALA A 102 13.03 -1.75 2.07
C ALA A 102 13.04 -2.75 0.92
N ARG A 103 13.76 -2.42 -0.15
CA ARG A 103 14.05 -3.40 -1.20
C ARG A 103 15.25 -4.19 -0.75
N LEU A 104 15.03 -5.47 -0.52
CA LEU A 104 16.11 -6.41 -0.65
C LEU A 104 16.53 -6.36 -2.12
N GLY A 105 17.81 -6.13 -2.41
CA GLY A 105 18.33 -6.15 -3.79
C GLY A 105 18.17 -7.54 -4.42
N ASP A 106 18.85 -7.81 -5.53
CA ASP A 106 18.80 -9.12 -6.21
C ASP A 106 19.46 -10.26 -5.41
N THR A 107 19.74 -10.05 -4.13
CA THR A 107 20.36 -11.02 -3.24
C THR A 107 19.35 -12.11 -2.89
N VAL A 108 19.58 -13.30 -3.43
CA VAL A 108 18.87 -14.52 -3.02
C VAL A 108 19.18 -14.80 -1.56
N LEU A 109 18.17 -14.74 -0.68
CA LEU A 109 18.28 -15.29 0.66
C LEU A 109 18.17 -16.81 0.54
N GLU A 110 19.32 -17.47 0.47
CA GLU A 110 19.39 -18.92 0.61
C GLU A 110 18.81 -19.29 1.98
N ALA A 111 17.65 -19.95 1.98
CA ALA A 111 17.02 -20.41 3.20
C ALA A 111 17.90 -21.50 3.82
N THR A 112 18.39 -21.26 5.04
CA THR A 112 19.10 -22.29 5.79
C THR A 112 18.13 -23.46 6.04
N PRO A 113 18.47 -24.70 5.65
CA PRO A 113 17.59 -25.83 5.85
C PRO A 113 17.31 -26.03 7.34
N LYS A 114 16.03 -26.26 7.67
CA LYS A 114 15.60 -26.63 9.02
C LYS A 114 16.32 -27.92 9.41
N LYS A 115 17.08 -27.90 10.51
CA LYS A 115 17.52 -29.14 11.15
C LYS A 115 16.28 -29.88 11.65
N GLU A 116 16.16 -31.13 11.22
CA GLU A 116 15.15 -32.09 11.64
C GLU A 116 15.34 -32.51 13.11
#